data_AF-A0AAW0AT35-F1
#
_entry.id   AF-A0AAW0AT35-F1
#
_cell.length_a   1.000
_cell.length_b   1.000
_cell.length_c   1.000
_cell.angle_alpha   90.00
_cell.angle_beta   90.00
_cell.angle_gamma   90.00
#
_symmetry.space_group_name_H-M   'P 1'
#
loop_
_entity.id
_entity.type
_entity.pdbx_description
1 polymer ?
#
loop_
_entity_poly.entity_id
_entity_poly.type
_entity_poly.pdbx_seq_one_letter_code
_entity_poly.pdbx_strand_id
1 'polypeptide(L)'
;MDPNELSIYLELQQTLHDIRHKPLDDLFALALDIMPCDDLFLDFINSLDEKHKTLALKASLLVYFASKCKIVPRIFQLEANNALEDGRDVLIDSGTGSGKTLCQIIPNLMHPTTMSISISPLKRLQILQVAELQSWGINAISINEDTPNIKQLWNHIRDGYFQHLIVRPGLSRGHW
;
A
#
# COMPACT_ATOMS: atom_id res chain seq x y z
N MET A 1 -10.12 22.11 0.08
CA MET A 1 -9.39 21.60 1.26
C MET A 1 -9.13 22.78 2.15
N ASP A 2 -9.33 22.65 3.45
CA ASP A 2 -8.94 23.69 4.42
C ASP A 2 -7.40 23.89 4.37
N PRO A 3 -6.86 25.13 4.46
CA PRO A 3 -5.42 25.37 4.53
C PRO A 3 -4.68 24.51 5.58
N ASN A 4 -5.29 24.24 6.73
CA ASN A 4 -4.70 23.39 7.78
C ASN A 4 -4.65 21.92 7.36
N GLU A 5 -5.70 21.41 6.71
CA GLU A 5 -5.73 20.06 6.15
C GLU A 5 -4.69 19.88 5.05
N LEU A 6 -4.47 20.91 4.23
CA LEU A 6 -3.46 20.88 3.17
C LEU A 6 -2.04 20.82 3.76
N SER A 7 -1.75 21.58 4.83
CA SER A 7 -0.44 21.51 5.51
C SER A 7 -0.17 20.12 6.05
N ILE A 8 -1.12 19.55 6.80
CA ILE A 8 -1.01 18.21 7.37
C ILE A 8 -0.80 17.15 6.27
N TYR A 9 -1.53 17.28 5.16
CA TYR A 9 -1.36 16.38 4.02
C TYR A 9 0.05 16.47 3.43
N LEU A 10 0.57 17.67 3.19
CA LEU A 10 1.91 17.87 2.63
C LEU A 10 3.01 17.38 3.57
N GLU A 11 2.88 17.63 4.87
CA GLU A 11 3.81 17.11 5.89
C GLU A 11 3.83 15.58 5.92
N LEU A 12 2.65 14.94 5.83
CA LEU A 12 2.56 13.48 5.72
C LEU A 12 3.26 12.99 4.44
N GLN A 13 3.01 13.62 3.28
CA GLN A 13 3.66 13.21 2.03
C GLN A 13 5.19 13.34 2.11
N GLN A 14 5.70 14.41 2.72
CA GLN A 14 7.14 14.59 2.93
C GLN A 14 7.69 13.51 3.86
N THR A 15 7.01 13.23 4.97
CA THR A 15 7.41 12.17 5.92
C THR A 15 7.50 10.80 5.23
N LEU A 16 6.47 10.45 4.44
CA LEU A 16 6.46 9.20 3.69
C LEU A 16 7.58 9.17 2.62
N HIS A 17 7.88 10.31 1.99
CA HIS A 17 9.00 10.42 1.06
C HIS A 17 10.35 10.18 1.77
N ASP A 18 10.58 10.80 2.91
CA ASP A 18 11.83 10.69 3.66
C ASP A 18 12.07 9.25 4.15
N ILE A 19 11.03 8.57 4.66
CA ILE A 19 11.11 7.17 5.09
C ILE A 19 11.62 6.26 3.96
N ARG A 20 11.14 6.46 2.72
CA ARG A 20 11.56 5.62 1.57
C ARG A 20 13.05 5.73 1.26
N HIS A 21 13.69 6.86 1.60
CA HIS A 21 15.10 7.14 1.27
C HIS A 21 16.04 7.06 2.48
N LYS A 22 15.50 6.89 3.68
CA LYS A 22 16.26 6.81 4.93
C LYS A 22 17.11 5.53 5.00
N PRO A 23 18.36 5.60 5.53
CA PRO A 23 19.22 4.43 5.71
C PRO A 23 18.72 3.52 6.84
N LEU A 24 19.21 2.29 6.88
CA LEU A 24 18.77 1.25 7.80
C LEU A 24 18.87 1.67 9.28
N ASP A 25 20.00 2.21 9.72
CA ASP A 25 20.21 2.57 11.13
C ASP A 25 19.21 3.63 11.60
N ASP A 26 18.95 4.64 10.76
CA ASP A 26 17.97 5.69 11.06
C ASP A 26 16.53 5.16 11.05
N LEU A 27 16.22 4.20 10.17
CA LEU A 27 14.90 3.55 10.15
C LEU A 27 14.68 2.74 11.42
N PHE A 28 15.70 2.00 11.85
CA PHE A 28 15.62 1.16 13.05
C PHE A 28 15.51 2.02 14.31
N ALA A 29 16.33 3.07 14.43
CA ALA A 29 16.25 4.02 15.55
C ALA A 29 14.89 4.71 15.62
N LEU A 30 14.36 5.17 14.47
CA LEU A 30 13.04 5.78 14.41
C LEU A 30 11.95 4.79 14.83
N ALA A 31 11.96 3.56 14.31
CA ALA A 31 10.97 2.55 14.68
C ALA A 31 10.95 2.26 16.18
N LEU A 32 12.12 2.17 16.82
CA LEU A 32 12.22 1.97 18.28
C LEU A 32 11.71 3.17 19.10
N ASP A 33 11.84 4.39 18.56
CA ASP A 33 11.40 5.61 19.24
C ASP A 33 9.88 5.80 19.19
N ILE A 34 9.25 5.53 18.03
CA ILE A 34 7.85 5.94 17.80
C ILE A 34 6.85 4.78 17.69
N MET A 35 7.26 3.59 17.28
CA MET A 35 6.33 2.48 17.06
C MET A 35 6.25 1.59 18.30
N PRO A 36 5.05 1.05 18.63
CA PRO A 36 4.91 0.02 19.65
C PRO A 36 5.44 -1.32 19.11
N CYS A 37 6.76 -1.48 19.08
CA CYS A 37 7.43 -2.71 18.67
C CYS A 37 7.41 -3.72 19.82
N ASP A 38 6.77 -4.87 19.61
CA ASP A 38 6.86 -6.00 20.56
C ASP A 38 8.09 -6.88 20.27
N ASP A 39 8.41 -7.76 21.21
CA ASP A 39 9.57 -8.66 21.10
C ASP A 39 9.48 -9.52 19.83
N LEU A 40 8.27 -9.97 19.45
CA LEU A 40 8.06 -10.78 18.25
C LEU A 40 8.42 -10.03 16.96
N PHE A 41 8.04 -8.75 16.87
CA PHE A 41 8.42 -7.88 15.76
C PHE A 41 9.94 -7.67 15.73
N LEU A 42 10.56 -7.39 16.87
CA LEU A 42 12.01 -7.16 16.94
C LEU A 42 12.81 -8.42 16.59
N ASP A 43 12.38 -9.58 17.07
CA ASP A 43 12.98 -10.88 16.72
C ASP A 43 12.88 -11.15 15.23
N PHE A 44 11.71 -10.90 14.63
CA PHE A 44 11.53 -10.99 13.18
C PHE A 44 12.49 -10.07 12.43
N ILE A 45 12.50 -8.77 12.77
CA ILE A 45 13.38 -7.79 12.12
C ILE A 45 14.85 -8.20 12.25
N ASN A 46 15.28 -8.66 13.42
CA ASN A 46 16.66 -9.09 13.66
C ASN A 46 17.04 -10.39 12.94
N SER A 47 16.07 -11.23 12.60
CA SER A 47 16.30 -12.46 11.83
C SER A 47 16.56 -12.23 10.33
N LEU A 48 16.24 -11.04 9.82
CA LEU A 48 16.39 -10.68 8.40
C LEU A 48 17.80 -10.20 8.06
N ASP A 49 18.23 -10.43 6.81
CA ASP A 49 19.39 -9.74 6.25
C ASP A 49 19.14 -8.22 6.11
N GLU A 50 20.20 -7.44 5.85
CA GLU A 50 20.11 -5.98 5.81
C GLU A 50 19.12 -5.45 4.76
N LYS A 51 19.03 -6.09 3.60
CA LYS A 51 18.10 -5.70 2.53
C LYS A 51 16.67 -5.85 3.03
N HIS A 52 16.32 -7.03 3.52
CA HIS A 52 14.97 -7.35 3.97
C HIS A 52 14.59 -6.61 5.26
N LYS A 53 15.56 -6.36 6.14
CA LYS A 53 15.39 -5.52 7.33
C LYS A 53 15.01 -4.09 6.93
N THR A 54 15.74 -3.52 5.97
CA THR A 54 15.45 -2.18 5.44
C THR A 54 14.04 -2.10 4.84
N LEU A 55 13.67 -3.09 4.02
CA LEU A 55 12.35 -3.15 3.39
C LEU A 55 11.22 -3.28 4.43
N ALA A 56 11.39 -4.18 5.41
CA ALA A 56 10.40 -4.40 6.46
C ALA A 56 10.20 -3.18 7.37
N LEU A 57 11.27 -2.47 7.73
CA LEU A 57 11.19 -1.24 8.53
C LEU A 57 10.55 -0.09 7.74
N LYS A 58 10.91 0.09 6.46
CA LYS A 58 10.25 1.07 5.59
C LYS A 58 8.76 0.80 5.50
N ALA A 59 8.37 -0.43 5.17
CA ALA A 59 6.96 -0.82 5.08
C ALA A 59 6.23 -0.55 6.40
N SER A 60 6.84 -0.90 7.53
CA SER A 60 6.24 -0.71 8.86
C SER A 60 6.03 0.76 9.21
N LEU A 61 7.05 1.60 9.02
CA LEU A 61 6.94 3.04 9.27
C LEU A 61 5.95 3.71 8.32
N LEU A 62 5.96 3.38 7.03
CA LEU A 62 5.01 3.92 6.06
C LEU A 62 3.56 3.60 6.46
N VAL A 63 3.28 2.35 6.83
CA VAL A 63 1.96 1.95 7.32
C VAL A 63 1.62 2.67 8.62
N TYR A 64 2.56 2.77 9.55
CA TYR A 64 2.33 3.42 10.84
C TYR A 64 1.93 4.88 10.66
N PHE A 65 2.68 5.66 9.87
CA PHE A 65 2.34 7.06 9.59
C PHE A 65 1.05 7.19 8.77
N ALA A 66 0.89 6.41 7.69
CA ALA A 66 -0.30 6.49 6.84
C ALA A 66 -1.60 6.12 7.60
N SER A 67 -1.50 5.25 8.62
CA SER A 67 -2.60 4.89 9.51
C SER A 67 -2.85 5.88 10.65
N LYS A 68 -2.15 7.03 10.67
CA LYS A 68 -2.17 8.01 11.76
C LYS A 68 -1.67 7.42 13.08
N CYS A 69 -0.55 6.70 13.00
CA CYS A 69 0.17 6.10 14.12
C CYS A 69 -0.64 5.00 14.86
N LYS A 70 -1.41 4.19 14.11
CA LYS A 70 -2.32 3.17 14.70
C LYS A 70 -1.98 1.74 14.35
N ILE A 71 -1.38 1.49 13.19
CA ILE A 71 -1.21 0.15 12.65
C ILE A 71 0.27 -0.15 12.50
N VAL A 72 0.71 -1.26 13.10
CA VAL A 72 1.99 -1.91 12.81
C VAL A 72 1.68 -3.17 11.98
N PRO A 73 2.33 -3.39 10.83
CA PRO A 73 2.11 -4.60 10.04
C PRO A 73 2.46 -5.87 10.81
N ARG A 74 1.67 -6.92 10.59
CA ARG A 74 1.97 -8.27 11.05
C ARG A 74 3.07 -8.87 10.18
N ILE A 75 3.82 -9.80 10.76
CA ILE A 75 4.96 -10.47 10.11
C ILE A 75 4.62 -10.98 8.70
N PHE A 76 3.53 -11.73 8.52
CA PHE A 76 3.18 -12.28 7.20
C PHE A 76 2.95 -11.21 6.11
N GLN A 77 2.57 -10.00 6.50
CA GLN A 77 2.37 -8.88 5.56
C GLN A 77 3.72 -8.30 5.12
N LEU A 78 4.70 -8.29 6.03
CA LEU A 78 6.09 -7.89 5.75
C LEU A 78 6.83 -8.95 4.94
N GLU A 79 6.62 -10.23 5.24
CA GLU A 79 7.14 -11.35 4.45
C GLU A 79 6.61 -11.31 3.01
N ALA A 80 5.29 -11.07 2.84
CA ALA A 80 4.69 -10.89 1.53
C ALA A 80 5.32 -9.71 0.78
N ASN A 81 5.52 -8.57 1.45
CA ASN A 81 6.19 -7.43 0.83
C ASN A 81 7.63 -7.77 0.41
N ASN A 82 8.42 -8.38 1.30
CA ASN A 82 9.80 -8.77 1.00
C ASN A 82 9.88 -9.71 -0.21
N ALA A 83 8.97 -10.69 -0.31
CA ALA A 83 8.89 -11.56 -1.48
C ALA A 83 8.54 -10.79 -2.77
N LEU A 84 7.61 -9.84 -2.72
CA LEU A 84 7.28 -8.99 -3.86
C LEU A 84 8.48 -8.11 -4.29
N GLU A 85 9.23 -7.54 -3.35
CA GLU A 85 10.44 -6.75 -3.62
C GLU A 85 11.60 -7.59 -4.18
N ASP A 86 11.57 -8.91 -4.02
CA ASP A 86 12.45 -9.85 -4.69
C ASP A 86 11.95 -10.26 -6.09
N GLY A 87 10.80 -9.74 -6.53
CA GLY A 87 10.16 -10.13 -7.79
C GLY A 87 9.55 -11.53 -7.75
N ARG A 88 9.18 -12.03 -6.57
CA ARG A 88 8.55 -13.34 -6.39
C ARG A 88 7.03 -13.22 -6.28
N ASP A 89 6.34 -14.25 -6.78
CA ASP A 89 4.91 -14.41 -6.58
C ASP A 89 4.60 -14.83 -5.14
N VAL A 90 3.48 -14.34 -4.60
CA VAL A 90 3.05 -14.60 -3.22
C VAL A 90 1.63 -15.18 -3.20
N LEU A 91 1.48 -16.33 -2.54
CA LEU A 91 0.18 -16.90 -2.19
C LEU A 91 -0.07 -16.71 -0.70
N ILE A 92 -1.15 -15.99 -0.36
CA ILE A 92 -1.55 -15.76 1.03
C ILE A 92 -2.85 -16.51 1.31
N ASP A 93 -2.76 -17.55 2.11
CA ASP A 93 -3.92 -18.24 2.67
C ASP A 93 -4.18 -17.77 4.11
N SER A 94 -5.29 -17.06 4.32
CA SER A 94 -5.72 -16.66 5.66
C SER A 94 -7.23 -16.37 5.73
N GLY A 95 -7.80 -16.47 6.92
CA GLY A 95 -9.23 -16.19 7.18
C GLY A 95 -9.62 -14.73 6.98
N THR A 96 -10.91 -14.43 6.82
CA THR A 96 -11.42 -13.04 6.75
C THR A 96 -11.04 -12.26 8.01
N GLY A 97 -10.83 -10.94 7.89
CA GLY A 97 -10.38 -10.10 9.01
C GLY A 97 -8.90 -10.27 9.41
N SER A 98 -8.14 -11.16 8.76
CA SER A 98 -6.70 -11.34 9.03
C SER A 98 -5.83 -10.13 8.66
N GLY A 99 -6.35 -9.19 7.87
CA GLY A 99 -5.64 -8.00 7.39
C GLY A 99 -4.99 -8.16 6.02
N LYS A 100 -5.44 -9.10 5.17
CA LYS A 100 -4.88 -9.30 3.81
C LYS A 100 -4.81 -8.04 2.94
N THR A 101 -5.75 -7.11 3.10
CA THR A 101 -5.74 -5.87 2.32
C THR A 101 -4.42 -5.10 2.51
N LEU A 102 -3.80 -5.18 3.69
CA LEU A 102 -2.54 -4.49 3.92
C LEU A 102 -1.41 -5.00 3.02
N CYS A 103 -1.45 -6.27 2.59
CA CYS A 103 -0.51 -6.79 1.59
C CYS A 103 -0.67 -6.15 0.21
N GLN A 104 -1.83 -5.53 -0.08
CA GLN A 104 -2.05 -4.73 -1.30
C GLN A 104 -1.67 -3.26 -1.08
N ILE A 105 -1.89 -2.74 0.12
CA ILE A 105 -1.58 -1.34 0.49
C ILE A 105 -0.07 -1.11 0.57
N ILE A 106 0.69 -2.03 1.20
CA ILE A 106 2.13 -1.84 1.44
C ILE A 106 2.90 -1.58 0.14
N PRO A 107 2.75 -2.37 -0.95
CA PRO A 107 3.45 -2.09 -2.20
C PRO A 107 3.13 -0.71 -2.79
N ASN A 108 1.88 -0.24 -2.65
CA ASN A 108 1.49 1.11 -3.09
C ASN A 108 2.16 2.19 -2.20
N LEU A 109 2.27 1.97 -0.90
CA LEU A 109 3.00 2.90 -0.04
C LEU A 109 4.50 2.90 -0.33
N MET A 110 5.10 1.74 -0.62
CA MET A 110 6.52 1.62 -0.96
C MET A 110 6.83 2.31 -2.28
N HIS A 111 5.98 2.15 -3.29
CA HIS A 111 6.22 2.61 -4.66
C HIS A 111 5.10 3.56 -5.14
N PRO A 112 5.11 4.84 -4.71
CA PRO A 112 4.05 5.80 -4.98
C PRO A 112 3.83 6.11 -6.47
N THR A 113 4.83 5.85 -7.31
CA THR A 113 4.80 6.10 -8.76
C THR A 113 4.44 4.87 -9.59
N THR A 114 4.27 3.70 -8.95
CA THR A 114 3.89 2.47 -9.64
C THR A 114 2.38 2.28 -9.62
N MET A 115 1.86 1.70 -10.70
CA MET A 115 0.46 1.31 -10.78
C MET A 115 0.30 -0.16 -10.44
N SER A 116 -0.66 -0.48 -9.60
CA SER A 116 -1.03 -1.86 -9.27
C SER A 116 -2.46 -2.17 -9.70
N ILE A 117 -2.70 -3.44 -10.03
CA ILE A 117 -4.01 -3.93 -10.48
C ILE A 117 -4.44 -5.07 -9.56
N SER A 118 -5.62 -4.95 -8.97
CA SER A 118 -6.28 -6.05 -8.28
C SER A 118 -7.50 -6.53 -9.07
N ILE A 119 -7.72 -7.84 -9.08
CA ILE A 119 -8.86 -8.45 -9.74
C ILE A 119 -9.87 -8.85 -8.65
N SER A 120 -11.07 -8.29 -8.72
CA SER A 120 -12.11 -8.51 -7.71
C SER A 120 -13.46 -8.83 -8.40
N PRO A 121 -14.04 -10.02 -8.17
CA PRO A 121 -15.24 -10.45 -8.90
C PRO A 121 -16.52 -9.70 -8.50
N LEU A 122 -16.55 -9.11 -7.31
CA LEU A 122 -17.75 -8.50 -6.74
C LEU A 122 -17.69 -6.98 -6.81
N LYS A 123 -18.53 -6.39 -7.65
CA LYS A 123 -18.65 -4.92 -7.80
C LYS A 123 -18.83 -4.17 -6.48
N ARG A 124 -19.67 -4.68 -5.58
CA ARG A 124 -19.86 -4.07 -4.24
C ARG A 124 -18.57 -4.10 -3.40
N LEU A 125 -17.77 -5.15 -3.54
CA LEU A 125 -16.48 -5.25 -2.88
C LEU A 125 -15.48 -4.24 -3.46
N GLN A 126 -15.49 -4.01 -4.78
CA GLN A 126 -14.63 -3.01 -5.42
C GLN A 126 -14.82 -1.61 -4.83
N ILE A 127 -16.08 -1.21 -4.57
CA ILE A 127 -16.40 0.09 -3.96
C ILE A 127 -15.75 0.20 -2.57
N LEU A 128 -15.86 -0.86 -1.75
CA LEU A 128 -15.27 -0.88 -0.41
C LEU A 128 -13.74 -0.84 -0.48
N GLN A 129 -13.13 -1.58 -1.41
CA GLN A 129 -11.68 -1.60 -1.59
C GLN A 129 -11.14 -0.25 -2.10
N VAL A 130 -11.85 0.44 -3.00
CA VAL A 130 -11.49 1.80 -3.43
C VAL A 130 -11.53 2.76 -2.25
N ALA A 131 -12.61 2.74 -1.47
CA ALA A 131 -12.74 3.60 -0.30
C ALA A 131 -11.65 3.31 0.75
N GLU A 132 -11.32 2.03 0.95
CA GLU A 132 -10.23 1.61 1.83
C GLU A 132 -8.89 2.18 1.33
N LEU A 133 -8.48 1.92 0.08
CA LEU A 133 -7.24 2.45 -0.48
C LEU A 133 -7.15 3.98 -0.41
N GLN A 134 -8.23 4.68 -0.76
CA GLN A 134 -8.28 6.14 -0.68
C GLN A 134 -8.12 6.65 0.76
N SER A 135 -8.59 5.90 1.76
CA SER A 135 -8.36 6.24 3.17
C SER A 135 -6.89 6.15 3.59
N TRP A 136 -6.07 5.40 2.85
CA TRP A 136 -4.61 5.33 2.98
C TRP A 136 -3.87 6.37 2.11
N GLY A 137 -4.60 7.26 1.44
CA GLY A 137 -4.04 8.25 0.50
C GLY A 137 -3.65 7.65 -0.85
N ILE A 138 -4.05 6.42 -1.17
CA ILE A 138 -3.78 5.74 -2.44
C ILE A 138 -4.86 6.14 -3.44
N ASN A 139 -4.46 6.71 -4.58
CA ASN A 139 -5.41 7.08 -5.62
C ASN A 139 -5.92 5.83 -6.36
N ALA A 140 -7.10 5.35 -5.99
CA ALA A 140 -7.69 4.12 -6.52
C ALA A 140 -8.97 4.36 -7.31
N ILE A 141 -9.23 3.48 -8.30
CA ILE A 141 -10.47 3.44 -9.07
C ILE A 141 -10.92 2.01 -9.34
N SER A 142 -12.22 1.80 -9.50
CA SER A 142 -12.79 0.53 -9.97
C SER A 142 -13.13 0.56 -11.46
N ILE A 143 -12.80 -0.52 -12.16
CA ILE A 143 -13.08 -0.73 -13.57
C ILE A 143 -14.00 -1.94 -13.72
N ASN A 144 -15.24 -1.69 -14.13
CA ASN A 144 -16.31 -2.68 -14.28
C ASN A 144 -17.28 -2.27 -15.39
N GLU A 145 -18.40 -2.99 -15.53
CA GLU A 145 -19.38 -2.75 -16.59
C GLU A 145 -20.05 -1.36 -16.56
N ASP A 146 -20.00 -0.66 -15.43
CA ASP A 146 -20.53 0.70 -15.30
C ASP A 146 -19.49 1.78 -15.62
N THR A 147 -18.22 1.40 -15.86
CA THR A 147 -17.16 2.38 -16.11
C THR A 147 -17.48 3.17 -17.39
N PRO A 148 -17.63 4.50 -17.31
CA PRO A 148 -17.98 5.29 -18.48
C PRO A 148 -16.91 5.18 -19.57
N ASN A 149 -17.33 4.97 -20.81
CA ASN A 149 -16.40 4.95 -21.94
C ASN A 149 -16.06 6.37 -22.41
N ILE A 150 -15.33 7.11 -21.56
CA ILE A 150 -14.93 8.50 -21.80
C ILE A 150 -13.42 8.55 -22.01
N LYS A 151 -12.98 9.07 -23.16
CA LYS A 151 -11.56 9.15 -23.56
C LYS A 151 -10.65 9.76 -22.49
N GLN A 152 -11.14 10.79 -21.78
CA GLN A 152 -10.37 11.44 -20.72
C GLN A 152 -10.05 10.50 -19.55
N LEU A 153 -11.01 9.66 -19.13
CA LEU A 153 -10.80 8.70 -18.05
C LEU A 153 -9.71 7.69 -18.44
N TRP A 154 -9.80 7.14 -19.65
CA TRP A 154 -8.82 6.19 -20.17
C TRP A 154 -7.44 6.83 -20.37
N ASN A 155 -7.37 8.10 -20.77
CA ASN A 155 -6.12 8.85 -20.78
C ASN A 155 -5.54 8.98 -19.36
N HIS A 156 -6.34 9.36 -18.36
CA HIS A 156 -5.85 9.43 -16.97
C HIS A 156 -5.33 8.09 -16.45
N ILE A 157 -6.00 6.98 -16.79
CA ILE A 157 -5.52 5.62 -16.46
C ILE A 157 -4.18 5.36 -17.16
N ARG A 158 -4.09 5.58 -18.47
CA ARG A 158 -2.86 5.38 -19.25
C ARG A 158 -1.69 6.23 -18.73
N ASP A 159 -1.98 7.48 -18.36
CA ASP A 159 -0.99 8.47 -17.94
C ASP A 159 -0.57 8.29 -16.46
N GLY A 160 -1.05 7.24 -15.78
CA GLY A 160 -0.63 6.90 -14.42
C GLY A 160 -1.26 7.73 -13.32
N TYR A 161 -2.37 8.43 -13.59
CA TYR A 161 -3.05 9.26 -12.60
C TYR A 161 -3.52 8.44 -11.39
N PHE A 162 -4.00 7.22 -11.64
CA PHE A 162 -4.41 6.27 -10.61
C PHE A 162 -3.26 5.34 -10.25
N GLN A 163 -3.05 5.16 -8.95
CA GLN A 163 -2.06 4.26 -8.39
C GLN A 163 -2.57 2.82 -8.30
N HIS A 164 -3.88 2.63 -8.09
CA HIS A 164 -4.47 1.30 -7.96
C HIS A 164 -5.74 1.14 -8.79
N LEU A 165 -5.78 0.12 -9.64
CA LEU A 165 -6.97 -0.24 -10.42
C LEU A 165 -7.59 -1.51 -9.85
N ILE A 166 -8.89 -1.48 -9.56
CA ILE A 166 -9.64 -2.67 -9.15
C ILE A 166 -10.53 -3.10 -10.30
N VAL A 167 -10.18 -4.21 -10.94
CA VAL A 167 -10.79 -4.64 -12.20
C VAL A 167 -11.72 -5.83 -11.97
N ARG A 168 -12.90 -5.78 -12.58
CA ARG A 168 -13.79 -6.95 -12.62
C ARG A 168 -13.26 -7.97 -13.65
N PRO A 169 -13.18 -9.28 -13.30
CA PRO A 169 -12.89 -10.33 -14.27
C PRO A 169 -13.86 -10.28 -15.46
N GLY A 170 -13.36 -10.51 -16.68
CA GLY A 170 -14.20 -10.66 -17.87
C GLY A 170 -14.56 -9.37 -18.62
N LEU A 171 -13.94 -8.23 -18.28
CA LEU A 171 -14.11 -6.96 -19.01
C LEU A 171 -13.56 -6.98 -20.46
N SER A 172 -12.99 -8.11 -20.92
CA SER A 172 -12.22 -8.25 -22.16
C SER A 172 -13.05 -8.42 -23.44
N ARG A 173 -14.31 -7.95 -23.50
CA ARG A 173 -15.11 -8.01 -24.73
C ARG A 173 -15.60 -6.63 -25.15
N GLY A 174 -14.68 -5.77 -25.63
CA GLY A 174 -15.02 -4.72 -26.60
C GLY A 174 -14.90 -3.24 -26.20
N HIS A 175 -14.23 -2.87 -25.10
CA HIS A 175 -14.25 -1.49 -24.59
C HIS A 175 -12.89 -0.88 -24.18
N TRP A 176 -11.79 -1.35 -24.74
CA TRP A 176 -10.47 -0.70 -24.59
C TRP A 176 -10.16 0.17 -25.80
#